data_AF-A0AB74LL12-F1
#
_entry.id   AF-A0AB74LL12-F1
#
_cell.length_a   1.000
_cell.length_b   1.000
_cell.length_c   1.000
_cell.angle_alpha   90.00
_cell.angle_beta   90.00
_cell.angle_gamma   90.00
#
_symmetry.space_group_name_H-M   'P 1'
#
loop_
_entity.id
_entity.type
_entity.pdbx_description
1 polymer ?
#
loop_
_entity_poly.entity_id
_entity_poly.type
_entity_poly.pdbx_seq_one_letter_code
_entity_poly.pdbx_strand_id
1 'polypeptide(L)'
;MLQDAGIKADSVASSVTPKSVRAMVEALIDGERRPAVLADLARGSMRSKIPDLQRALEGRFDDHHALMCRLHLAHLDQLDAMIGALDEQIEQLMHPFCARRELIASIPGIGVGASATVISEIGADPAAWFPSAEHLASWVRLCPGNHESAGKRHHGARRKGNQHLQPVLVECAWAAVRTDGYLREYYRRQVRKFGGFRSPAANKKAIIAVAHKLIVIIWHVLATGRPYQDLGADYFTTRMDPDKERRRLVAKLEAQGLGVTLEPAA
;
A
#
# COMPACT_ATOMS: atom_id res chain seq x y z
N MET A 1 20.87 -23.61 0.93
CA MET A 1 20.47 -24.75 0.09
C MET A 1 20.82 -24.50 -1.37
N LEU A 2 20.07 -23.71 -2.15
CA LEU A 2 20.40 -23.53 -3.58
C LEU A 2 21.78 -22.89 -3.81
N GLN A 3 22.13 -21.84 -3.05
CA GLN A 3 23.46 -21.23 -3.14
C GLN A 3 24.60 -22.19 -2.75
N ASP A 4 24.34 -23.12 -1.83
CA ASP A 4 25.31 -24.14 -1.39
C ASP A 4 25.57 -25.17 -2.51
N ALA A 5 24.51 -25.53 -3.24
CA ALA A 5 24.59 -26.29 -4.49
C ALA A 5 25.23 -25.51 -5.66
N GLY A 6 25.66 -24.26 -5.47
CA GLY A 6 26.18 -23.39 -6.52
C GLY A 6 25.10 -22.76 -7.42
N ILE A 7 23.82 -23.01 -7.15
CA ILE A 7 22.68 -22.49 -7.92
C ILE A 7 22.33 -21.08 -7.42
N LYS A 8 22.49 -20.08 -8.30
CA LYS A 8 22.31 -18.64 -8.00
C LYS A 8 21.04 -18.05 -8.59
N ALA A 9 19.91 -18.74 -8.42
CA ALA A 9 18.62 -18.33 -8.98
C ALA A 9 18.15 -16.95 -8.47
N ASP A 10 18.55 -16.56 -7.27
CA ASP A 10 18.29 -15.25 -6.63
C ASP A 10 18.99 -14.07 -7.33
N SER A 11 20.06 -14.32 -8.08
CA SER A 11 20.72 -13.29 -8.89
C SER A 11 19.93 -12.90 -10.16
N VAL A 12 19.00 -13.76 -10.59
CA VAL A 12 18.24 -13.59 -11.83
C VAL A 12 16.75 -13.34 -11.55
N ALA A 13 16.22 -14.00 -10.53
CA ALA A 13 14.84 -13.87 -10.06
C ALA A 13 14.72 -12.78 -8.98
N SER A 14 13.77 -11.86 -9.16
CA SER A 14 13.49 -10.79 -8.20
C SER A 14 12.87 -11.27 -6.88
N SER A 15 12.41 -12.53 -6.83
CA SER A 15 11.97 -13.21 -5.60
C SER A 15 12.16 -14.72 -5.75
N VAL A 16 12.19 -15.44 -4.61
CA VAL A 16 12.43 -16.89 -4.55
C VAL A 16 11.13 -17.71 -4.73
N THR A 17 9.97 -17.09 -4.51
CA THR A 17 8.62 -17.70 -4.63
C THR A 17 7.84 -17.46 -5.96
N PRO A 18 8.43 -17.27 -7.16
CA PRO A 18 7.70 -17.37 -8.42
C PRO A 18 7.31 -18.82 -8.74
N LYS A 19 6.16 -19.00 -9.42
CA LYS A 19 5.76 -20.30 -10.02
C LYS A 19 6.88 -20.93 -10.86
N SER A 20 7.68 -20.10 -11.53
CA SER A 20 8.84 -20.53 -12.32
C SER A 20 9.95 -21.15 -11.45
N VAL A 21 10.33 -20.51 -10.34
CA VAL A 21 11.41 -20.98 -9.46
C VAL A 21 10.97 -22.26 -8.75
N ARG A 22 9.71 -22.32 -8.29
CA ARG A 22 9.13 -23.54 -7.72
C ARG A 22 9.22 -24.72 -8.70
N ALA A 23 8.79 -24.53 -9.95
CA ALA A 23 8.87 -25.58 -10.97
C ALA A 23 10.31 -26.04 -11.24
N MET A 24 11.27 -25.12 -11.26
CA MET A 24 12.70 -25.45 -11.40
C MET A 24 13.23 -26.26 -10.21
N VAL A 25 12.86 -25.88 -8.99
CA VAL A 25 13.26 -26.62 -7.78
C VAL A 25 12.60 -28.00 -7.74
N GLU A 26 11.33 -28.13 -8.12
CA GLU A 26 10.66 -29.43 -8.23
C GLU A 26 11.35 -30.33 -9.27
N ALA A 27 11.69 -29.81 -10.44
CA ALA A 27 12.44 -30.56 -11.45
C ALA A 27 13.85 -30.97 -10.96
N LEU A 28 14.53 -30.12 -10.19
CA LEU A 28 15.79 -30.47 -9.51
C LEU A 28 15.56 -31.58 -8.46
N ILE A 29 14.49 -31.52 -7.68
CA ILE A 29 14.14 -32.58 -6.73
C ILE A 29 13.87 -33.91 -7.46
N ASP A 30 13.25 -33.86 -8.64
CA ASP A 30 12.90 -35.04 -9.46
C ASP A 30 14.07 -35.57 -10.31
N GLY A 31 15.25 -34.96 -10.23
CA GLY A 31 16.49 -35.48 -10.83
C GLY A 31 16.94 -34.78 -12.11
N GLU A 32 16.23 -33.75 -12.60
CA GLU A 32 16.72 -32.97 -13.75
C GLU A 32 17.91 -32.10 -13.34
N ARG A 33 18.95 -32.08 -14.17
CA ARG A 33 20.20 -31.34 -13.92
C ARG A 33 20.64 -30.47 -15.09
N ARG A 34 20.00 -30.61 -16.27
CA ARG A 34 20.33 -29.86 -17.47
C ARG A 34 19.82 -28.43 -17.32
N PRO A 35 20.72 -27.42 -17.29
CA PRO A 35 20.29 -26.03 -17.08
C PRO A 35 19.35 -25.52 -18.16
N ALA A 36 19.50 -26.00 -19.40
CA ALA A 36 18.61 -25.63 -20.51
C ALA A 36 17.16 -26.08 -20.28
N VAL A 37 16.95 -27.29 -19.76
CA VAL A 37 15.61 -27.84 -19.47
C VAL A 37 14.99 -27.09 -18.30
N LEU A 38 15.76 -26.89 -17.22
CA LEU A 38 15.30 -26.16 -16.05
C LEU A 38 14.94 -24.71 -16.41
N ALA A 39 15.77 -24.02 -17.18
CA ALA A 39 15.53 -22.63 -17.58
C ALA A 39 14.27 -22.47 -18.45
N ASP A 40 13.91 -23.46 -19.28
CA ASP A 40 12.71 -23.38 -20.12
C ASP A 40 11.39 -23.47 -19.31
N LEU A 41 11.44 -23.93 -18.06
CA LEU A 41 10.32 -23.87 -17.10
C LEU A 41 9.98 -22.42 -16.69
N ALA A 42 10.78 -21.43 -17.10
CA ALA A 42 10.50 -20.03 -16.90
C ALA A 42 9.17 -19.59 -17.52
N ARG A 43 8.39 -18.82 -16.75
CA ARG A 43 7.12 -18.23 -17.17
C ARG A 43 7.18 -16.71 -17.20
N GLY A 44 6.37 -16.10 -18.07
CA GLY A 44 6.20 -14.64 -18.16
C GLY A 44 7.52 -13.90 -18.44
N SER A 45 7.78 -12.83 -17.69
CA SER A 45 8.97 -11.99 -17.85
C SER A 45 10.30 -12.71 -17.55
N MET A 46 10.28 -13.90 -16.94
CA MET A 46 11.51 -14.69 -16.77
C MET A 46 11.96 -15.37 -18.06
N ARG A 47 11.10 -15.52 -19.08
CA ARG A 47 11.49 -16.15 -20.35
C ARG A 47 12.54 -15.34 -21.10
N SER A 48 12.52 -14.01 -20.99
CA SER A 48 13.57 -13.17 -21.59
C SER A 48 14.94 -13.33 -20.90
N LYS A 49 14.98 -13.95 -19.72
CA LYS A 49 16.20 -14.17 -18.92
C LYS A 49 16.73 -15.61 -18.99
N ILE A 50 16.22 -16.43 -19.90
CA ILE A 50 16.64 -17.84 -20.05
C ILE A 50 18.18 -18.00 -20.15
N PRO A 51 18.92 -17.18 -20.92
CA PRO A 51 20.38 -17.31 -20.97
C PRO A 51 21.05 -17.14 -19.60
N ASP A 52 20.60 -16.16 -18.80
CA ASP A 52 21.12 -15.92 -17.46
C ASP A 52 20.69 -17.02 -16.48
N LEU A 53 19.47 -17.55 -16.63
CA LEU A 53 18.96 -18.66 -15.83
C LEU A 53 19.76 -19.94 -16.07
N GLN A 54 20.11 -20.26 -17.32
CA GLN A 54 20.96 -21.42 -17.62
C GLN A 54 22.28 -21.34 -16.86
N ARG A 55 22.94 -20.18 -16.88
CA ARG A 55 24.18 -19.94 -16.14
C ARG A 55 23.97 -20.02 -14.63
N ALA A 56 22.85 -19.51 -14.12
CA ALA A 56 22.54 -19.50 -12.69
C ALA A 56 22.14 -20.89 -12.15
N LEU A 57 21.68 -21.80 -13.01
CA LEU A 57 21.26 -23.16 -12.67
C LEU A 57 22.39 -24.19 -12.84
N GLU A 58 23.57 -23.77 -13.30
CA GLU A 58 24.78 -24.58 -13.26
C GLU A 58 25.25 -24.76 -11.81
N GLY A 59 25.23 -26.00 -11.32
CA GLY A 59 25.59 -26.30 -9.94
C GLY A 59 25.64 -27.79 -9.66
N ARG A 60 26.03 -28.13 -8.42
CA ARG A 60 26.04 -29.50 -7.90
C ARG A 60 24.86 -29.68 -6.95
N PHE A 61 23.74 -30.14 -7.51
CA PHE A 61 22.54 -30.46 -6.74
C PHE A 61 22.48 -31.98 -6.49
N ASP A 62 22.71 -32.38 -5.25
CA ASP A 62 22.70 -33.79 -4.81
C ASP A 62 21.42 -34.18 -4.07
N ASP A 63 21.36 -35.42 -3.59
CA ASP A 63 20.20 -35.98 -2.90
C ASP A 63 19.93 -35.29 -1.55
N HIS A 64 20.96 -34.78 -0.89
CA HIS A 64 20.79 -34.02 0.36
C HIS A 64 20.09 -32.69 0.08
N HIS A 65 20.51 -31.97 -0.97
CA HIS A 65 19.83 -30.75 -1.41
C HIS A 65 18.38 -31.05 -1.81
N ALA A 66 18.14 -32.16 -2.51
CA ALA A 66 16.80 -32.59 -2.90
C ALA A 66 15.90 -32.83 -1.68
N LEU A 67 16.41 -33.54 -0.67
CA LEU A 67 15.69 -33.78 0.59
C LEU A 67 15.33 -32.47 1.30
N MET A 68 16.30 -31.57 1.48
CA MET A 68 16.08 -30.30 2.16
C MET A 68 15.08 -29.41 1.42
N CYS A 69 15.19 -29.32 0.09
CA CYS A 69 14.25 -28.54 -0.72
C CYS A 69 12.84 -29.14 -0.65
N ARG A 70 12.70 -30.47 -0.68
CA ARG A 70 11.41 -31.15 -0.54
C ARG A 70 10.74 -30.85 0.80
N LEU A 71 11.48 -30.90 1.91
CA LEU A 71 10.97 -30.57 3.24
C LEU A 71 10.54 -29.10 3.33
N HIS A 72 11.32 -28.17 2.78
CA HIS A 72 10.96 -26.75 2.76
C HIS A 72 9.72 -26.47 1.90
N LEU A 73 9.62 -27.06 0.70
CA LEU A 73 8.42 -26.91 -0.14
C LEU A 73 7.17 -27.48 0.53
N ALA A 74 7.27 -28.65 1.16
CA ALA A 74 6.16 -29.24 1.91
C ALA A 74 5.71 -28.33 3.08
N HIS A 75 6.65 -27.71 3.79
CA HIS A 75 6.31 -26.76 4.86
C HIS A 75 5.65 -25.48 4.31
N LEU A 76 6.12 -24.96 3.17
CA LEU A 76 5.47 -23.83 2.50
C LEU A 76 4.02 -24.18 2.08
N ASP A 77 3.81 -25.35 1.48
CA ASP A 77 2.48 -25.81 1.09
C ASP A 77 1.55 -25.96 2.32
N GLN A 78 2.08 -26.45 3.45
CA GLN A 78 1.32 -26.52 4.70
C GLN A 78 0.96 -25.13 5.22
N LEU A 79 1.88 -24.17 5.20
CA LEU A 79 1.62 -22.79 5.62
C LEU A 79 0.57 -22.14 4.71
N ASP A 80 0.65 -22.33 3.40
CA ASP A 80 -0.33 -21.84 2.43
C ASP A 80 -1.72 -22.44 2.69
N ALA A 81 -1.80 -23.75 2.99
CA ALA A 81 -3.06 -24.40 3.36
C ALA A 81 -3.65 -23.85 4.67
N MET A 82 -2.80 -23.61 5.68
CA MET A 82 -3.23 -23.01 6.95
C MET A 82 -3.72 -21.56 6.76
N ILE A 83 -3.05 -20.77 5.92
CA ILE A 83 -3.50 -19.43 5.55
C ILE A 83 -4.87 -19.50 4.86
N GLY A 84 -5.04 -20.40 3.88
CA GLY A 84 -6.31 -20.58 3.18
C GLY A 84 -7.46 -20.95 4.13
N ALA A 85 -7.23 -21.85 5.09
CA ALA A 85 -8.23 -22.21 6.09
C ALA A 85 -8.62 -21.01 7.00
N LEU A 86 -7.65 -20.16 7.35
CA LEU A 86 -7.92 -18.94 8.12
C LEU A 86 -8.66 -17.89 7.28
N ASP A 87 -8.33 -17.75 6.00
CA ASP A 87 -9.04 -16.85 5.08
C ASP A 87 -10.51 -17.26 4.94
N GLU A 88 -10.79 -18.55 4.77
CA GLU A 88 -12.17 -19.08 4.76
C GLU A 88 -12.91 -18.78 6.06
N GLN A 89 -12.25 -18.96 7.20
CA GLN A 89 -12.85 -18.67 8.50
C GLN A 89 -13.10 -17.17 8.72
N ILE A 90 -12.20 -16.30 8.24
CA ILE A 90 -12.40 -14.85 8.25
C ILE A 90 -13.63 -14.49 7.40
N GLU A 91 -13.78 -15.05 6.20
CA GLU A 91 -14.94 -14.79 5.34
C GLU A 91 -16.26 -15.20 6.00
N GLN A 92 -16.29 -16.36 6.66
CA GLN A 92 -17.46 -16.81 7.43
C GLN A 92 -17.82 -15.84 8.56
N LEU A 93 -16.83 -15.42 9.35
CA LEU A 93 -17.02 -14.47 10.46
C LEU A 93 -17.39 -13.06 9.97
N MET A 94 -17.00 -12.71 8.74
CA MET A 94 -17.28 -11.41 8.15
C MET A 94 -18.66 -11.33 7.49
N HIS A 95 -19.34 -12.46 7.32
CA HIS A 95 -20.66 -12.54 6.68
C HIS A 95 -21.71 -11.58 7.28
N PRO A 96 -21.84 -11.44 8.62
CA PRO A 96 -22.78 -10.48 9.22
C PRO A 96 -22.43 -9.01 8.93
N PHE A 97 -21.19 -8.75 8.49
CA PHE A 97 -20.66 -7.40 8.28
C PHE A 97 -20.45 -7.07 6.79
N CYS A 98 -20.93 -7.90 5.86
CA CYS A 98 -20.75 -7.71 4.41
C CYS A 98 -21.12 -6.30 3.94
N ALA A 99 -22.28 -5.78 4.32
CA ALA A 99 -22.70 -4.43 3.93
C ALA A 99 -21.75 -3.34 4.44
N ARG A 100 -21.22 -3.47 5.66
CA ARG A 100 -20.26 -2.52 6.24
C ARG A 100 -18.89 -2.63 5.56
N ARG A 101 -18.49 -3.85 5.22
CA ARG A 101 -17.27 -4.15 4.48
C ARG A 101 -17.31 -3.56 3.07
N GLU A 102 -18.43 -3.67 2.37
CA GLU A 102 -18.66 -3.05 1.04
C GLU A 102 -18.60 -1.52 1.10
N LEU A 103 -19.19 -0.92 2.13
CA LEU A 103 -19.09 0.53 2.35
C LEU A 103 -17.64 0.98 2.48
N ILE A 104 -16.81 0.29 3.29
CA ILE A 104 -15.39 0.63 3.42
C ILE A 104 -14.64 0.37 2.09
N ALA A 105 -14.92 -0.75 1.42
CA ALA A 105 -14.29 -1.12 0.15
C ALA A 105 -14.65 -0.19 -1.03
N SER A 106 -15.69 0.65 -0.88
CA SER A 106 -15.99 1.72 -1.87
C SER A 106 -14.93 2.84 -1.90
N ILE A 107 -14.07 2.93 -0.88
CA ILE A 107 -13.00 3.91 -0.80
C ILE A 107 -11.81 3.46 -1.68
N PRO A 108 -11.31 4.30 -2.62
CA PRO A 108 -10.18 3.93 -3.46
C PRO A 108 -8.98 3.46 -2.64
N GLY A 109 -8.42 2.32 -3.04
CA GLY A 109 -7.25 1.72 -2.37
C GLY A 109 -7.57 0.85 -1.15
N ILE A 110 -8.83 0.73 -0.73
CA ILE A 110 -9.24 -0.21 0.31
C ILE A 110 -10.01 -1.37 -0.33
N GLY A 111 -9.51 -2.59 -0.13
CA GLY A 111 -10.13 -3.79 -0.67
C GLY A 111 -10.80 -4.68 0.37
N VAL A 112 -11.21 -5.84 -0.14
CA VAL A 112 -11.57 -7.10 0.52
C VAL A 112 -11.13 -7.26 1.98
N GLY A 113 -9.87 -7.68 2.10
CA GLY A 113 -9.23 -8.00 3.38
C GLY A 113 -8.89 -6.76 4.22
N ALA A 114 -8.50 -5.65 3.60
CA ALA A 114 -8.24 -4.41 4.34
C ALA A 114 -9.49 -3.91 5.08
N SER A 115 -10.67 -4.04 4.46
CA SER A 115 -11.95 -3.71 5.08
C SER A 115 -12.29 -4.65 6.25
N ALA A 116 -11.96 -5.94 6.14
CA ALA A 116 -12.08 -6.89 7.24
C ALA A 116 -11.16 -6.51 8.43
N THR A 117 -9.91 -6.10 8.16
CA THR A 117 -8.99 -5.62 9.21
C THR A 117 -9.50 -4.35 9.89
N VAL A 118 -10.12 -3.43 9.12
CA VAL A 118 -10.76 -2.25 9.72
C VAL A 118 -11.84 -2.70 10.70
N ILE A 119 -12.77 -3.54 10.27
CA ILE A 119 -13.90 -4.00 11.09
C ILE A 119 -13.41 -4.78 12.32
N SER A 120 -12.37 -5.62 12.21
CA SER A 120 -11.85 -6.37 13.35
C SER A 120 -11.21 -5.47 14.43
N GLU A 121 -10.67 -4.33 14.04
CA GLU A 121 -9.93 -3.43 14.93
C GLU A 121 -10.81 -2.34 15.57
N ILE A 122 -11.82 -1.84 14.85
CA ILE A 122 -12.65 -0.70 15.30
C ILE A 122 -14.13 -1.03 15.42
N GLY A 123 -14.52 -2.25 15.02
CA GLY A 123 -15.91 -2.67 14.93
C GLY A 123 -16.62 -2.15 13.67
N ALA A 124 -17.85 -2.66 13.47
CA ALA A 124 -18.70 -2.28 12.34
C ALA A 124 -19.42 -0.93 12.53
N ASP A 125 -19.44 -0.42 13.77
CA ASP A 125 -20.00 0.88 14.14
C ASP A 125 -19.03 1.65 15.06
N PRO A 126 -18.07 2.40 14.49
CA PRO A 126 -17.10 3.15 15.27
C PRO A 126 -17.74 4.34 16.00
N ALA A 127 -18.93 4.81 15.61
CA ALA A 127 -19.59 5.93 16.27
C ALA A 127 -20.09 5.56 17.67
N ALA A 128 -20.31 4.26 17.95
CA ALA A 128 -20.66 3.75 19.27
C ALA A 128 -19.53 3.95 20.31
N TRP A 129 -18.26 3.97 19.88
CA TRP A 129 -17.09 3.97 20.77
C TRP A 129 -16.22 5.21 20.64
N PHE A 130 -16.25 5.88 19.49
CA PHE A 130 -15.46 7.07 19.19
C PHE A 130 -16.38 8.28 18.96
N PRO A 131 -16.32 9.32 19.82
CA PRO A 131 -17.16 10.51 19.68
C PRO A 131 -16.98 11.26 18.35
N SER A 132 -15.81 11.13 17.73
CA SER A 132 -15.53 11.74 16.43
C SER A 132 -14.46 10.98 15.65
N ALA A 133 -14.37 11.26 14.35
CA ALA A 133 -13.33 10.75 13.48
C ALA A 133 -11.91 11.10 13.96
N GLU A 134 -11.72 12.26 14.60
CA GLU A 134 -10.44 12.69 15.17
C GLU A 134 -10.04 11.82 16.37
N HIS A 135 -11.00 11.40 17.20
CA HIS A 135 -10.74 10.49 18.31
C HIS A 135 -10.26 9.13 17.78
N LEU A 136 -10.92 8.62 16.74
CA LEU A 136 -10.48 7.38 16.08
C LEU A 136 -9.09 7.55 15.44
N ALA A 137 -8.84 8.62 14.70
CA ALA A 137 -7.54 8.88 14.08
C ALA A 137 -6.41 9.02 15.11
N SER A 138 -6.72 9.60 16.28
CA SER A 138 -5.81 9.69 17.42
C SER A 138 -5.51 8.32 18.03
N TRP A 139 -6.54 7.48 18.21
CA TRP A 139 -6.41 6.11 18.71
C TRP A 139 -5.53 5.25 17.79
N VAL A 140 -5.72 5.32 16.47
CA VAL A 140 -4.88 4.63 15.47
C VAL A 140 -3.48 5.26 15.33
N ARG A 141 -3.21 6.42 15.96
CA ARG A 141 -1.97 7.21 15.84
C ARG A 141 -1.66 7.69 14.42
N LEU A 142 -2.70 7.97 13.64
CA LEU A 142 -2.58 8.66 12.35
C LEU A 142 -2.65 10.18 12.49
N CYS A 143 -2.53 10.74 13.71
CA CYS A 143 -2.39 12.17 13.95
C CYS A 143 -0.95 12.53 14.40
N PRO A 144 -0.52 13.79 14.25
CA PRO A 144 0.69 14.29 14.90
C PRO A 144 0.60 14.13 16.43
N GLY A 145 1.72 13.81 17.09
CA GLY A 145 1.76 13.79 18.55
C GLY A 145 1.59 15.19 19.13
N ASN A 146 0.81 15.32 20.20
CA ASN A 146 0.75 16.54 20.99
C ASN A 146 1.71 16.41 22.18
N HIS A 147 2.84 17.11 22.12
CA HIS A 147 3.84 17.14 23.19
C HIS A 147 4.08 18.59 23.56
N GLU A 148 3.30 19.09 24.52
CA GLU A 148 3.34 20.47 24.98
C GLU A 148 3.44 20.49 26.50
N SER A 149 4.35 21.32 27.01
CA SER A 149 4.51 21.56 28.45
C SER A 149 4.78 23.03 28.66
N ALA A 150 4.10 23.64 29.64
CA ALA A 150 4.24 25.06 29.96
C ALA A 150 4.10 26.00 28.73
N GLY A 151 3.16 25.70 27.82
CA GLY A 151 2.92 26.49 26.60
C GLY A 151 3.99 26.35 25.51
N LYS A 152 4.98 25.47 25.69
CA LYS A 152 6.03 25.21 24.70
C LYS A 152 5.78 23.87 24.02
N ARG A 153 5.72 23.91 22.68
CA ARG A 153 5.59 22.73 21.85
C ARG A 153 6.95 22.07 21.64
N HIS A 154 7.05 20.83 22.09
CA HIS A 154 8.20 19.95 21.93
C HIS A 154 7.97 18.95 20.77
N HIS A 155 9.00 18.17 20.46
CA HIS A 155 8.93 17.17 19.40
C HIS A 155 7.91 16.06 19.75
N GLY A 156 6.76 16.07 19.07
CA GLY A 156 5.72 15.04 19.21
C GLY A 156 6.08 13.77 18.43
N ALA A 157 6.97 12.95 18.99
CA ALA A 157 7.23 11.63 18.44
C ALA A 157 5.94 10.81 18.41
N ARG A 158 5.72 10.07 17.32
CA ARG A 158 4.60 9.13 17.24
C ARG A 158 4.88 7.98 18.21
N ARG A 159 3.95 7.75 19.15
CA ARG A 159 3.95 6.53 19.96
C ARG A 159 3.54 5.33 19.09
N LYS A 160 3.84 4.12 19.55
CA LYS A 160 3.39 2.89 18.88
C LYS A 160 1.86 2.94 18.78
N GLY A 161 1.34 3.00 17.56
CA GLY A 161 -0.10 2.97 17.27
C GLY A 161 -0.63 1.56 17.27
N ASN A 162 -1.89 1.43 16.85
CA ASN A 162 -2.46 0.12 16.53
C ASN A 162 -1.58 -0.54 15.45
N GLN A 163 -0.93 -1.64 15.82
CA GLN A 163 0.10 -2.29 14.99
C GLN A 163 -0.50 -3.06 13.81
N HIS A 164 -1.82 -3.31 13.84
CA HIS A 164 -2.54 -4.02 12.78
C HIS A 164 -3.17 -3.04 11.80
N LEU A 165 -3.93 -2.06 12.30
CA LEU A 165 -4.69 -1.14 11.45
C LEU A 165 -3.82 -0.07 10.79
N GLN A 166 -2.83 0.48 11.50
CA GLN A 166 -2.01 1.57 10.97
C GLN A 166 -1.23 1.16 9.70
N PRO A 167 -0.50 0.03 9.67
CA PRO A 167 0.21 -0.40 8.46
C PRO A 167 -0.73 -0.66 7.29
N VAL A 168 -1.88 -1.30 7.54
CA VAL A 168 -2.90 -1.56 6.50
C VAL A 168 -3.40 -0.26 5.87
N LEU A 169 -3.69 0.76 6.67
CA LEU A 169 -4.12 2.07 6.15
C LEU A 169 -3.01 2.80 5.38
N VAL A 170 -1.75 2.59 5.73
CA VAL A 170 -0.61 3.14 4.98
C VAL A 170 -0.47 2.47 3.61
N GLU A 171 -0.62 1.15 3.53
CA GLU A 171 -0.66 0.43 2.25
C GLU A 171 -1.87 0.82 1.41
N CYS A 172 -3.04 0.94 2.04
CA CYS A 172 -4.24 1.44 1.36
C CYS A 172 -4.05 2.86 0.83
N ALA A 173 -3.34 3.73 1.56
CA ALA A 173 -3.02 5.07 1.10
C ALA A 173 -2.11 5.07 -0.13
N TRP A 174 -1.11 4.18 -0.19
CA TRP A 174 -0.30 3.98 -1.40
C TRP A 174 -1.14 3.49 -2.58
N ALA A 175 -2.10 2.59 -2.33
CA ALA A 175 -3.03 2.14 -3.36
C ALA A 175 -3.98 3.27 -3.82
N ALA A 176 -4.53 4.03 -2.88
CA ALA A 176 -5.50 5.10 -3.13
C ALA A 176 -4.94 6.17 -4.07
N VAL A 177 -3.69 6.60 -3.86
CA VAL A 177 -3.08 7.68 -4.66
C VAL A 177 -2.74 7.29 -6.11
N ARG A 178 -2.88 6.00 -6.46
CA ARG A 178 -2.75 5.53 -7.85
C ARG A 178 -4.03 5.75 -8.66
N THR A 179 -5.16 5.98 -8.01
CA THR A 179 -6.45 6.25 -8.66
C THR A 179 -6.64 7.75 -8.81
N ASP A 180 -7.11 8.20 -9.98
CA ASP A 180 -7.46 9.60 -10.19
C ASP A 180 -8.65 9.99 -9.30
N GLY A 181 -8.57 11.15 -8.64
CA GLY A 181 -9.59 11.57 -7.67
C GLY A 181 -9.08 12.50 -6.58
N TYR A 182 -9.94 12.78 -5.61
CA TYR A 182 -9.65 13.68 -4.49
C TYR A 182 -8.41 13.27 -3.68
N LEU A 183 -8.28 11.97 -3.36
CA LEU A 183 -7.19 11.47 -2.49
C LEU A 183 -5.81 11.62 -3.16
N ARG A 184 -5.72 11.43 -4.48
CA ARG A 184 -4.49 11.63 -5.26
C ARG A 184 -4.10 13.10 -5.31
N GLU A 185 -5.05 14.01 -5.51
CA GLU A 185 -4.75 15.45 -5.51
C GLU A 185 -4.41 15.97 -4.12
N TYR A 186 -5.07 15.43 -3.09
CA TYR A 186 -4.69 15.69 -1.70
C TYR A 186 -3.24 15.27 -1.43
N TYR A 187 -2.86 14.07 -1.85
CA TYR A 187 -1.48 13.57 -1.76
C TYR A 187 -0.50 14.50 -2.47
N ARG A 188 -0.74 14.83 -3.75
CA ARG A 188 0.12 15.71 -4.55
C ARG A 188 0.34 17.07 -3.88
N ARG A 189 -0.72 17.64 -3.29
CA ARG A 189 -0.65 18.88 -2.52
C ARG A 189 0.22 18.74 -1.27
N GLN A 190 0.07 17.65 -0.51
CA GLN A 190 0.91 17.40 0.67
C GLN A 190 2.38 17.17 0.30
N VAL A 191 2.66 16.45 -0.79
CA VAL A 191 4.03 16.25 -1.28
C VAL A 191 4.67 17.60 -1.60
N ARG A 192 3.97 18.47 -2.36
CA ARG A 192 4.44 19.83 -2.66
C ARG A 192 4.71 20.64 -1.38
N LYS A 193 3.83 20.53 -0.38
CA LYS A 193 4.00 21.20 0.94
C LYS A 193 5.22 20.69 1.72
N PHE A 194 5.55 19.41 1.62
CA PHE A 194 6.59 18.78 2.44
C PHE A 194 7.99 18.73 1.80
N GLY A 195 8.17 19.28 0.60
CA GLY A 195 9.48 19.35 -0.08
C GLY A 195 9.52 18.77 -1.50
N GLY A 196 8.37 18.43 -2.08
CA GLY A 196 8.23 18.02 -3.48
C GLY A 196 8.49 16.53 -3.76
N PHE A 197 8.16 16.11 -4.99
CA PHE A 197 8.13 14.70 -5.39
C PHE A 197 9.49 14.00 -5.39
N ARG A 198 10.58 14.77 -5.52
CA ARG A 198 11.95 14.23 -5.48
C ARG A 198 12.41 13.83 -4.08
N SER A 199 11.71 14.25 -3.02
CA SER A 199 12.07 13.94 -1.63
C SER A 199 11.35 12.68 -1.15
N PRO A 200 12.05 11.55 -0.88
CA PRO A 200 11.42 10.35 -0.34
C PRO A 200 10.72 10.61 1.01
N ALA A 201 11.29 11.51 1.82
CA ALA A 201 10.70 11.92 3.09
C ALA A 201 9.38 12.68 2.90
N ALA A 202 9.28 13.57 1.89
CA ALA A 202 8.05 14.29 1.57
C ALA A 202 6.95 13.32 1.12
N ASN A 203 7.29 12.36 0.25
CA ASN A 203 6.37 11.32 -0.21
C ASN A 203 5.83 10.48 0.95
N LYS A 204 6.71 9.98 1.83
CA LYS A 204 6.31 9.20 3.02
C LYS A 204 5.42 10.03 3.97
N LYS A 205 5.76 11.29 4.23
CA LYS A 205 4.94 12.19 5.06
C LYS A 205 3.55 12.43 4.47
N ALA A 206 3.47 12.63 3.15
CA ALA A 206 2.23 12.83 2.44
C ALA A 206 1.34 11.57 2.47
N ILE A 207 1.91 10.37 2.34
CA ILE A 207 1.16 9.12 2.48
C ILE A 207 0.53 8.99 3.86
N ILE A 208 1.24 9.37 4.93
CA ILE A 208 0.58 9.36 6.24
C ILE A 208 -0.58 10.36 6.31
N ALA A 209 -0.46 11.53 5.70
CA ALA A 209 -1.57 12.47 5.65
C ALA A 209 -2.78 11.88 4.90
N VAL A 210 -2.55 11.11 3.84
CA VAL A 210 -3.60 10.36 3.13
C VAL A 210 -4.18 9.27 4.02
N ALA A 211 -3.36 8.47 4.71
CA ALA A 211 -3.83 7.45 5.64
C ALA A 211 -4.69 8.04 6.77
N HIS A 212 -4.30 9.22 7.30
CA HIS A 212 -5.15 9.99 8.21
C HIS A 212 -6.50 10.35 7.59
N LYS A 213 -6.52 10.79 6.32
CA LYS A 213 -7.77 11.06 5.62
C LYS A 213 -8.60 9.80 5.39
N LEU A 214 -7.97 8.66 5.11
CA LEU A 214 -8.69 7.39 4.98
C LEU A 214 -9.42 7.01 6.27
N ILE A 215 -8.78 7.06 7.44
CA ILE A 215 -9.46 6.70 8.70
C ILE A 215 -10.61 7.65 9.03
N VAL A 216 -10.48 8.94 8.68
CA VAL A 216 -11.57 9.92 8.83
C VAL A 216 -12.73 9.59 7.89
N ILE A 217 -12.44 9.26 6.62
CA ILE A 217 -13.47 8.87 5.65
C ILE A 217 -14.17 7.59 6.10
N ILE A 218 -13.44 6.57 6.55
CA ILE A 218 -13.97 5.31 7.08
C ILE A 218 -14.98 5.59 8.20
N TRP A 219 -14.63 6.45 9.16
CA TRP A 219 -15.53 6.82 10.25
C TRP A 219 -16.85 7.39 9.72
N HIS A 220 -16.80 8.34 8.76
CA HIS A 220 -17.99 8.95 8.19
C HIS A 220 -18.81 7.99 7.33
N VAL A 221 -18.16 7.14 6.52
CA VAL A 221 -18.82 6.14 5.68
C VAL A 221 -19.59 5.14 6.54
N LEU A 222 -19.00 4.67 7.64
CA LEU A 222 -19.67 3.75 8.57
C LEU A 222 -20.79 4.45 9.36
N ALA A 223 -20.53 5.65 9.88
CA ALA A 223 -21.51 6.42 10.65
C ALA A 223 -22.74 6.83 9.81
N THR A 224 -22.54 7.18 8.54
CA THR A 224 -23.64 7.58 7.64
C THR A 224 -24.31 6.40 6.93
N GLY A 225 -23.63 5.25 6.86
CA GLY A 225 -24.09 4.10 6.08
C GLY A 225 -24.10 4.34 4.57
N ARG A 226 -23.42 5.39 4.07
CA ARG A 226 -23.38 5.75 2.65
C ARG A 226 -22.01 5.43 2.05
N PRO A 227 -21.96 4.89 0.81
CA PRO A 227 -20.69 4.60 0.16
C PRO A 227 -19.89 5.89 -0.06
N TYR A 228 -18.58 5.74 -0.18
CA TYR A 228 -17.68 6.84 -0.48
C TYR A 228 -18.06 7.49 -1.81
N GLN A 229 -18.15 8.82 -1.78
CA GLN A 229 -18.34 9.64 -2.97
C GLN A 229 -17.07 10.47 -3.15
N ASP A 230 -16.43 10.30 -4.31
CA ASP A 230 -15.25 11.09 -4.65
C ASP A 230 -15.65 12.56 -4.85
N LEU A 231 -14.87 13.46 -4.25
CA LEU A 231 -15.05 14.90 -4.39
C LEU A 231 -14.47 15.45 -5.70
N GLY A 232 -13.77 14.60 -6.46
CA GLY A 232 -13.18 14.95 -7.75
C GLY A 232 -11.73 15.43 -7.64
N ALA A 233 -10.99 15.32 -8.75
CA ALA A 233 -9.62 15.81 -8.85
C ALA A 233 -9.55 17.36 -8.84
N ASP A 234 -10.60 18.01 -9.31
CA ASP A 234 -10.74 19.47 -9.35
C ASP A 234 -11.17 20.07 -8.00
N TYR A 235 -11.44 19.24 -6.98
CA TYR A 235 -11.90 19.70 -5.67
C TYR A 235 -11.04 20.83 -5.07
N PHE A 236 -9.71 20.75 -5.24
CA PHE A 236 -8.79 21.76 -4.72
C PHE A 236 -8.61 22.98 -5.62
N THR A 237 -9.05 22.93 -6.87
CA THR A 237 -8.99 24.07 -7.82
C THR A 237 -10.30 24.83 -7.87
N THR A 238 -11.44 24.13 -7.92
CA THR A 238 -12.78 24.69 -8.06
C THR A 238 -13.23 25.45 -6.80
N ARG A 239 -12.69 25.08 -5.63
CA ARG A 239 -12.97 25.71 -4.33
C ARG A 239 -11.93 26.73 -3.88
N MET A 240 -10.86 26.94 -4.65
CA MET A 240 -10.07 28.14 -4.46
C MET A 240 -10.95 29.31 -4.89
N ASP A 241 -11.15 30.27 -4.00
CA ASP A 241 -11.76 31.56 -4.35
C ASP A 241 -11.11 32.03 -5.66
N PRO A 242 -11.86 32.08 -6.77
CA PRO A 242 -11.31 32.42 -8.08
C PRO A 242 -10.55 33.75 -8.01
N ASP A 243 -11.00 34.67 -7.17
CA ASP A 243 -10.35 35.97 -6.97
C ASP A 243 -9.06 35.88 -6.17
N LYS A 244 -8.93 34.90 -5.29
CA LYS A 244 -7.70 34.64 -4.55
C LYS A 244 -6.63 34.02 -5.44
N GLU A 245 -7.00 33.06 -6.29
CA GLU A 245 -6.04 32.48 -7.24
C GLU A 245 -5.68 33.48 -8.35
N ARG A 246 -6.66 34.26 -8.84
CA ARG A 246 -6.44 35.40 -9.75
C ARG A 246 -5.43 36.38 -9.15
N ARG A 247 -5.64 36.84 -7.92
CA ARG A 247 -4.70 37.73 -7.19
C ARG A 247 -3.31 37.11 -7.05
N ARG A 248 -3.22 35.81 -6.74
CA ARG A 248 -1.94 35.11 -6.63
C ARG A 248 -1.20 35.03 -7.97
N LEU A 249 -1.91 34.81 -9.07
CA LEU A 249 -1.32 34.75 -10.41
C LEU A 249 -0.83 36.13 -10.87
N VAL A 250 -1.64 37.18 -10.65
CA VAL A 250 -1.26 38.59 -10.91
C VAL A 250 0.03 38.92 -10.14
N ALA A 251 0.04 38.72 -8.82
CA ALA A 251 1.21 39.02 -7.99
C ALA A 251 2.47 38.25 -8.42
N LYS A 252 2.31 37.03 -8.96
CA LYS A 252 3.44 36.22 -9.44
C LYS A 252 4.01 36.75 -10.76
N LEU A 253 3.16 37.25 -11.66
CA LEU A 253 3.57 37.87 -12.92
C LEU A 253 4.18 39.25 -12.68
N GLU A 254 3.62 40.05 -11.78
CA GLU A 254 4.19 41.33 -11.35
C GLU A 254 5.57 41.15 -10.71
N ALA A 255 5.76 40.11 -9.89
CA ALA A 255 7.07 39.78 -9.32
C ALA A 255 8.12 39.39 -10.38
N GLN A 256 7.71 39.11 -11.62
CA GLN A 256 8.60 38.88 -12.76
C GLN A 256 8.85 40.16 -13.59
N GLY A 257 8.35 41.31 -13.13
CA GLY A 257 8.50 42.62 -13.79
C GLY A 257 7.49 42.89 -14.91
N LEU A 258 6.43 42.09 -15.02
CA LEU A 258 5.38 42.26 -16.02
C LEU A 258 4.25 43.13 -15.44
N GLY A 259 3.85 44.17 -16.18
CA GLY A 259 2.59 44.87 -15.90
C GLY A 259 1.41 43.99 -16.30
N VAL A 260 0.52 43.66 -15.35
CA VAL A 260 -0.61 42.75 -15.60
C VAL A 260 -1.91 43.55 -15.67
N THR A 261 -2.56 43.53 -16.83
CA THR A 261 -3.92 44.05 -17.01
C THR A 261 -4.83 42.88 -17.33
N LEU A 262 -5.91 42.71 -16.56
CA LEU A 262 -6.88 41.65 -16.76
C LEU A 262 -8.09 42.19 -17.50
N GLU A 263 -8.34 41.70 -18.71
CA GLU A 263 -9.55 42.01 -19.48
C GLU A 263 -10.57 40.86 -19.37
N PRO A 264 -11.88 41.14 -19.30
CA PRO A 264 -12.91 40.11 -19.35
C PRO A 264 -12.82 39.35 -20.68
N ALA A 265 -12.90 38.01 -20.63
CA ALA A 265 -13.04 37.22 -21.85
C ALA A 265 -14.44 37.49 -22.46
N ALA A 266 -14.47 37.68 -23.78
CA ALA A 266 -15.68 37.90 -24.58
C ALA A 266 -16.64 36.71 -24.58
#